data_AF-A0A1C0U0H6-F1
#
_entry.id   AF-A0A1C0U0H6-F1
#
_cell.length_a   1.000
_cell.length_b   1.000
_cell.length_c   1.000
_cell.angle_alpha   90.00
_cell.angle_beta   90.00
_cell.angle_gamma   90.00
#
_symmetry.space_group_name_H-M   'P 1'
#
loop_
_entity.id
_entity.type
_entity.pdbx_description
1 polymer ?
#
loop_
_entity_poly.entity_id
_entity_poly.type
_entity_poly.pdbx_seq_one_letter_code
_entity_poly.pdbx_strand_id
1 'polypeptide(L)'
;MAVAGGAQIVAATPEIAALEGCKAAPTICLNNAGIQVAEALTPGGVGAAGVIGVGKTAAEATVAKTVANRVKENVTTSQVARESSNFGQYSKAEGSVQESLGIWPPNRGAYGPVEKVTLPTGKIIDRYGHPGGNFVSPAGVPFSERALPPSYETTKPYFQYKIIKPIPDVPKSNILPWFGQKGTGTQYELPKSVQWYLDNEYMKKVDK
;
A
#
# COMPACT_ATOMS: atom_id res chain seq x y z
N MET A 1 18.11 25.03 12.87
CA MET A 1 18.84 25.23 11.59
C MET A 1 19.64 26.50 11.71
N ALA A 2 20.96 26.43 11.51
CA ALA A 2 21.85 27.58 11.51
C ALA A 2 22.53 27.70 10.14
N VAL A 3 22.86 28.93 9.73
CA VAL A 3 23.53 29.21 8.45
C VAL A 3 24.88 29.85 8.77
N ALA A 4 25.97 29.23 8.32
CA ALA A 4 27.32 29.77 8.45
C ALA A 4 28.02 29.72 7.08
N GLY A 5 28.54 30.86 6.61
CA GLY A 5 29.25 30.94 5.34
C GLY A 5 28.46 30.51 4.09
N GLY A 6 27.12 30.54 4.12
CA GLY A 6 26.26 30.12 3.00
C GLY A 6 25.84 28.65 3.00
N ALA A 7 26.27 27.84 3.99
CA ALA A 7 25.89 26.45 4.17
C ALA A 7 24.74 26.30 5.18
N GLN A 8 23.78 25.41 4.92
CA GLN A 8 22.74 25.03 5.89
C GLN A 8 23.27 23.91 6.80
N ILE A 9 23.14 24.09 8.12
CA ILE A 9 23.63 23.13 9.10
C ILE A 9 22.49 22.59 9.96
N VAL A 10 22.42 21.26 10.04
CA VAL A 10 21.44 20.49 10.81
C VAL A 10 22.20 19.75 11.91
N ALA A 11 21.95 20.10 13.16
CA ALA A 11 22.66 19.60 14.34
C ALA A 11 21.69 19.28 15.48
N ALA A 12 22.10 18.43 16.44
CA ALA A 12 21.33 18.18 17.65
C ALA A 12 21.53 19.32 18.66
N THR A 13 20.53 19.58 19.50
CA THR A 13 20.29 20.87 20.15
C THR A 13 21.42 21.48 21.01
N PRO A 14 22.37 20.75 21.64
CA PRO A 14 23.51 21.39 22.31
C PRO A 14 24.64 21.83 21.36
N GLU A 15 24.70 21.33 20.12
CA GLU A 15 25.78 21.62 19.17
C GLU A 15 25.60 22.98 18.48
N ILE A 16 24.37 23.51 18.43
CA ILE A 16 23.99 24.74 17.72
C ILE A 16 24.71 25.98 18.29
N ALA A 17 25.02 26.01 19.59
CA ALA A 17 25.65 27.18 20.24
C ALA A 17 27.11 27.41 19.80
N ALA A 18 27.86 26.33 19.50
CA ALA A 18 29.23 26.44 19.00
C ALA A 18 29.31 27.00 17.56
N LEU A 19 28.21 26.92 16.81
CA LEU A 19 28.16 27.32 15.39
C LEU A 19 28.05 28.83 15.16
N GLU A 20 27.39 29.59 16.06
CA GLU A 20 27.26 31.05 15.94
C GLU A 20 28.63 31.77 15.91
N GLY A 21 29.65 31.21 16.57
CA GLY A 21 31.02 31.71 16.58
C GLY A 21 31.86 31.37 15.35
N CYS A 22 31.40 30.44 14.49
CA CYS A 22 32.20 29.86 13.41
C CYS A 22 31.84 30.40 12.01
N LYS A 23 31.50 31.69 11.90
CA LYS A 23 30.94 32.29 10.67
C LYS A 23 31.93 32.43 9.50
N ALA A 24 33.22 32.64 9.77
CA ALA A 24 34.21 32.95 8.73
C ALA A 24 34.87 31.70 8.11
N ALA A 25 35.12 30.66 8.91
CA ALA A 25 35.70 29.39 8.48
C ALA A 25 35.06 28.23 9.26
N PRO A 26 33.83 27.82 8.90
CA PRO A 26 33.02 26.90 9.70
C PRO A 26 33.73 25.57 9.96
N THR A 27 34.38 25.01 8.94
CA THR A 27 35.10 23.73 9.02
C THR A 27 36.27 23.78 10.00
N ILE A 28 37.11 24.82 9.91
CA ILE A 28 38.29 24.98 10.77
C ILE A 28 37.88 25.23 12.22
N CYS A 29 36.89 26.09 12.42
CA CYS A 29 36.40 26.46 13.74
C CYS A 29 35.71 25.29 14.46
N LEU A 30 34.90 24.50 13.76
CA LEU A 30 34.25 23.30 14.32
C LEU A 30 35.27 22.22 14.67
N ASN A 31 36.28 21.99 13.82
CA ASN A 31 37.38 21.08 14.12
C ASN A 31 38.18 21.51 15.37
N ASN A 32 38.46 22.80 15.52
CA ASN A 32 39.15 23.34 16.71
C ASN A 32 38.30 23.26 17.98
N ALA A 33 36.97 23.24 17.86
CA ALA A 33 36.03 23.01 18.96
C ALA A 33 35.89 21.52 19.34
N GLY A 34 36.70 20.63 18.74
CA GLY A 34 36.65 19.18 18.96
C GLY A 34 35.48 18.47 18.26
N ILE A 35 34.74 19.20 17.41
CA ILE A 35 33.60 18.68 16.67
C ILE A 35 34.10 18.23 15.30
N GLN A 36 34.20 16.90 15.11
CA GLN A 36 34.59 16.31 13.83
C GLN A 36 33.55 16.67 12.76
N VAL A 37 33.95 17.48 11.79
CA VAL A 37 33.15 17.83 10.62
C VAL A 37 33.69 17.14 9.38
N ALA A 38 32.83 16.40 8.69
CA ALA A 38 33.13 15.95 7.34
C ALA A 38 33.17 17.16 6.41
N GLU A 39 34.22 17.30 5.60
CA GLU A 39 34.28 18.33 4.55
C GLU A 39 33.01 18.29 3.69
N ALA A 40 32.60 19.48 3.27
CA ALA A 40 31.35 19.72 2.56
C ALA A 40 31.10 18.66 1.48
N LEU A 41 29.99 17.93 1.60
CA LEU A 41 29.47 17.10 0.53
C LEU A 41 29.04 18.02 -0.62
N THR A 42 29.97 18.45 -1.46
CA THR A 42 29.65 19.15 -2.70
C THR A 42 29.38 18.11 -3.79
N PRO A 43 28.18 18.10 -4.41
CA PRO A 43 28.07 17.74 -5.81
C PRO A 43 28.79 18.84 -6.60
N GLY A 44 29.66 18.47 -7.54
CA GLY A 44 30.31 19.45 -8.41
C GLY A 44 29.29 20.40 -9.05
N GLY A 45 29.58 21.70 -8.98
CA GLY A 45 28.77 22.75 -9.58
C GLY A 45 28.67 23.97 -8.67
N VAL A 46 29.24 25.09 -9.12
CA VAL A 46 29.10 26.40 -8.49
C VAL A 46 27.63 26.72 -8.21
N GLY A 47 27.27 26.90 -6.93
CA GLY A 47 25.96 27.42 -6.50
C GLY A 47 24.92 26.37 -6.05
N ALA A 48 25.18 25.63 -4.97
CA ALA A 48 24.14 25.02 -4.15
C ALA A 48 24.67 24.78 -2.73
N ALA A 49 23.93 25.23 -1.72
CA ALA A 49 24.32 25.18 -0.30
C ALA A 49 24.75 23.77 0.12
N GLY A 50 26.05 23.59 0.39
CA GLY A 50 26.58 22.36 0.96
C GLY A 50 26.05 22.15 2.38
N VAL A 51 25.71 20.92 2.73
CA VAL A 51 25.24 20.54 4.07
C VAL A 51 26.44 19.97 4.84
N ILE A 52 26.71 20.49 6.03
CA ILE A 52 27.80 19.99 6.91
C ILE A 52 27.18 19.04 7.94
N GLY A 53 27.61 17.77 7.94
CA GLY A 53 27.21 16.77 8.93
C GLY A 53 28.12 16.84 10.16
N VAL A 54 27.53 17.12 11.33
CA VAL A 54 28.23 17.19 12.62
C VAL A 54 28.15 15.81 13.30
N GLY A 55 29.27 15.33 13.87
CA GLY A 55 29.31 14.09 14.67
C GLY A 55 29.47 12.78 13.87
N LYS A 56 29.72 12.86 12.56
CA LYS A 56 30.13 11.72 11.72
C LYS A 56 31.45 12.06 11.03
N THR A 57 32.38 11.11 11.04
CA THR A 57 33.63 11.23 10.29
C THR A 57 33.35 11.32 8.78
N ALA A 58 34.23 11.97 8.02
CA ALA A 58 34.14 12.01 6.55
C ALA A 58 34.06 10.59 5.93
N ALA A 59 34.70 9.61 6.58
CA ALA A 59 34.62 8.20 6.22
C ALA A 59 33.19 7.64 6.37
N GLU A 60 32.53 7.89 7.50
CA GLU A 60 31.14 7.43 7.73
C GLU A 60 30.13 8.11 6.80
N ALA A 61 30.30 9.39 6.50
CA ALA A 61 29.48 10.11 5.53
C ALA A 61 29.65 9.55 4.10
N THR A 62 30.88 9.22 3.72
CA THR A 62 31.20 8.60 2.42
C THR A 62 30.61 7.20 2.32
N VAL A 63 30.72 6.38 3.38
CA VAL A 63 30.11 5.05 3.44
C VAL A 63 28.59 5.13 3.31
N ALA A 64 27.93 6.05 4.03
CA ALA A 64 26.48 6.22 3.94
C ALA A 64 26.02 6.64 2.53
N LYS A 65 26.77 7.52 1.85
CA LYS A 65 26.48 7.93 0.47
C LYS A 65 26.64 6.76 -0.51
N THR A 66 27.67 5.94 -0.34
CA THR A 66 27.88 4.73 -1.16
C THR A 66 26.76 3.72 -0.96
N VAL A 67 26.34 3.48 0.29
CA VAL A 67 25.20 2.60 0.59
C VAL A 67 23.91 3.13 -0.05
N ALA A 68 23.63 4.44 0.08
CA ALA A 68 22.44 5.04 -0.52
C ALA A 68 22.42 4.91 -2.05
N ASN A 69 23.55 5.09 -2.71
CA ASN A 69 23.67 4.91 -4.16
C ASN A 69 23.44 3.44 -4.56
N ARG A 70 24.04 2.48 -3.84
CA ARG A 70 23.82 1.05 -4.08
C ARG A 70 22.37 0.63 -3.86
N VAL A 71 21.70 1.17 -2.85
CA VAL A 71 20.26 0.90 -2.62
C VAL A 71 19.43 1.41 -3.79
N LYS A 72 19.71 2.63 -4.29
CA LYS A 72 19.01 3.17 -5.46
C LYS A 72 19.20 2.30 -6.70
N GLU A 73 20.44 1.90 -6.97
CA GLU A 73 20.76 1.00 -8.07
C GLU A 73 20.02 -0.34 -7.94
N ASN A 74 20.07 -0.96 -6.76
CA ASN A 74 19.34 -2.21 -6.48
C ASN A 74 17.82 -2.06 -6.68
N VAL A 75 17.23 -0.93 -6.28
CA VAL A 75 15.81 -0.65 -6.49
C VAL A 75 15.50 -0.58 -7.98
N THR A 76 16.29 0.17 -8.75
CA THR A 76 16.13 0.29 -10.20
C THR A 76 16.25 -1.06 -10.90
N THR A 77 17.30 -1.83 -10.60
CA THR A 77 17.48 -3.18 -11.18
C THR A 77 16.32 -4.10 -10.81
N SER A 78 15.81 -4.02 -9.58
CA SER A 78 14.67 -4.81 -9.13
C SER A 78 13.35 -4.38 -9.80
N GLN A 79 13.18 -3.12 -10.16
CA GLN A 79 12.00 -2.65 -10.91
C GLN A 79 12.02 -3.19 -12.34
N VAL A 80 13.15 -3.05 -13.03
CA VAL A 80 13.34 -3.58 -14.39
C VAL A 80 13.14 -5.10 -14.42
N ALA A 81 13.66 -5.83 -13.43
CA ALA A 81 13.44 -7.28 -13.32
C ALA A 81 11.97 -7.65 -13.14
N ARG A 82 11.21 -6.87 -12.34
CA ARG A 82 9.76 -7.09 -12.17
C ARG A 82 8.99 -6.82 -13.45
N GLU A 83 9.31 -5.73 -14.15
CA GLU A 83 8.65 -5.36 -15.40
C GLU A 83 8.92 -6.38 -16.50
N SER A 84 10.17 -6.84 -16.63
CA SER A 84 10.56 -7.87 -17.62
C SER A 84 10.08 -9.28 -17.28
N SER A 85 9.69 -9.55 -16.03
CA SER A 85 9.23 -10.88 -15.60
C SER A 85 7.93 -11.34 -16.27
N ASN A 86 7.12 -10.40 -16.79
CA ASN A 86 5.78 -10.68 -17.32
C ASN A 86 4.87 -11.43 -16.32
N PHE A 87 5.11 -11.33 -15.00
CA PHE A 87 4.34 -12.05 -13.99
C PHE A 87 2.82 -11.82 -14.10
N GLY A 88 2.40 -10.61 -14.46
CA GLY A 88 0.99 -10.30 -14.68
C GLY A 88 0.37 -11.06 -15.85
N GLN A 89 1.13 -11.39 -16.90
CA GLN A 89 0.64 -12.22 -18.01
C GLN A 89 0.48 -13.68 -17.56
N TYR A 90 1.47 -14.21 -16.82
CA TYR A 90 1.39 -15.54 -16.23
C TYR A 90 0.15 -15.68 -15.31
N SER A 91 -0.05 -14.74 -14.39
CA SER A 91 -1.19 -14.75 -13.47
C SER A 91 -2.54 -14.71 -14.20
N LYS A 92 -2.64 -13.93 -15.29
CA LYS A 92 -3.85 -13.90 -16.13
C LYS A 92 -4.09 -15.23 -16.83
N ALA A 93 -3.05 -15.84 -17.41
CA ALA A 93 -3.15 -17.13 -18.09
C ALA A 93 -3.56 -18.24 -17.12
N GLU A 94 -2.94 -18.30 -15.93
CA GLU A 94 -3.35 -19.20 -14.87
C GLU A 94 -4.81 -18.97 -14.47
N GLY A 95 -5.21 -17.71 -14.33
CA GLY A 95 -6.58 -17.31 -14.03
C GLY A 95 -7.62 -17.83 -15.02
N SER A 96 -7.31 -17.78 -16.32
CA SER A 96 -8.16 -18.36 -17.37
C SER A 96 -8.29 -19.88 -17.26
N VAL A 97 -7.22 -20.57 -16.89
CA VAL A 97 -7.26 -22.03 -16.63
C VAL A 97 -8.12 -22.34 -15.40
N GLN A 98 -7.95 -21.58 -14.31
CA GLN A 98 -8.77 -21.72 -13.10
C GLN A 98 -10.26 -21.53 -13.43
N GLU A 99 -10.63 -20.51 -14.22
CA GLU A 99 -12.01 -20.28 -14.64
C GLU A 99 -12.54 -21.43 -15.51
N SER A 100 -11.78 -21.85 -16.52
CA SER A 100 -12.18 -22.94 -17.42
C SER A 100 -12.39 -24.27 -16.70
N LEU A 101 -11.63 -24.53 -15.63
CA LEU A 101 -11.72 -25.74 -14.83
C LEU A 101 -12.64 -25.60 -13.62
N GLY A 102 -13.23 -24.41 -13.39
CA GLY A 102 -14.09 -24.16 -12.24
C GLY A 102 -13.36 -24.25 -10.89
N ILE A 103 -12.06 -23.97 -10.86
CA ILE A 103 -11.23 -24.05 -9.66
C ILE A 103 -11.42 -22.75 -8.86
N TRP A 104 -12.24 -22.82 -7.82
CA TRP A 104 -12.43 -21.73 -6.87
C TRP A 104 -11.30 -21.67 -5.84
N PRO A 105 -11.00 -20.50 -5.26
CA PRO A 105 -9.95 -20.38 -4.26
C PRO A 105 -10.28 -21.20 -3.01
N PRO A 106 -9.26 -21.74 -2.32
CA PRO A 106 -9.45 -22.38 -1.03
C PRO A 106 -9.92 -21.37 0.02
N ASN A 107 -10.24 -21.86 1.22
CA ASN A 107 -10.59 -21.02 2.37
C ASN A 107 -11.70 -19.99 2.07
N ARG A 108 -12.68 -20.34 1.23
CA ARG A 108 -13.79 -19.45 0.83
C ARG A 108 -13.28 -18.13 0.19
N GLY A 109 -12.10 -18.13 -0.42
CA GLY A 109 -11.48 -16.93 -0.97
C GLY A 109 -10.91 -15.96 0.06
N ALA A 110 -10.77 -16.34 1.34
CA ALA A 110 -10.23 -15.47 2.37
C ALA A 110 -8.68 -15.41 2.34
N TYR A 111 -8.14 -14.19 2.26
CA TYR A 111 -6.73 -13.88 2.41
C TYR A 111 -6.43 -13.45 3.85
N GLY A 112 -6.11 -14.42 4.69
CA GLY A 112 -5.81 -14.22 6.11
C GLY A 112 -7.00 -14.54 7.04
N PRO A 113 -7.03 -13.96 8.25
CA PRO A 113 -8.03 -14.28 9.25
C PRO A 113 -9.43 -13.87 8.81
N VAL A 114 -10.42 -14.65 9.27
CA VAL A 114 -11.84 -14.37 9.05
C VAL A 114 -12.41 -13.81 10.36
N GLU A 115 -12.94 -12.59 10.28
CA GLU A 115 -13.60 -11.93 11.39
C GLU A 115 -15.12 -12.15 11.31
N LYS A 116 -15.78 -12.41 12.43
CA LYS A 116 -17.25 -12.33 12.48
C LYS A 116 -17.68 -10.92 12.82
N VAL A 117 -18.52 -10.33 11.99
CA VAL A 117 -19.05 -8.97 12.18
C VAL A 117 -20.57 -8.95 12.12
N THR A 118 -21.16 -7.88 12.66
CA THR A 118 -22.56 -7.54 12.38
C THR A 118 -22.61 -6.49 11.29
N LEU A 119 -23.33 -6.75 10.20
CA LEU A 119 -23.61 -5.72 9.20
C LEU A 119 -24.71 -4.79 9.75
N PRO A 120 -24.42 -3.49 9.96
CA PRO A 120 -25.40 -2.59 10.55
C PRO A 120 -26.47 -2.15 9.54
N THR A 121 -27.63 -1.75 10.05
CA THR A 121 -28.66 -1.06 9.26
C THR A 121 -28.06 0.16 8.57
N GLY A 122 -28.44 0.37 7.31
CA GLY A 122 -27.96 1.45 6.47
C GLY A 122 -26.72 1.11 5.63
N LYS A 123 -25.97 0.04 5.96
CA LYS A 123 -24.81 -0.40 5.17
C LYS A 123 -25.25 -0.77 3.74
N ILE A 124 -24.47 -0.32 2.76
CA ILE A 124 -24.66 -0.70 1.35
C ILE A 124 -23.63 -1.76 0.99
N ILE A 125 -24.12 -2.85 0.43
CA ILE A 125 -23.35 -3.97 -0.10
C ILE A 125 -23.75 -4.23 -1.54
N ASP A 126 -22.91 -4.92 -2.30
CA ASP A 126 -23.17 -5.22 -3.69
C ASP A 126 -22.72 -6.64 -4.07
N ARG A 127 -23.18 -7.10 -5.23
CA ARG A 127 -22.89 -8.44 -5.75
C ARG A 127 -22.91 -8.46 -7.27
N TYR A 128 -21.91 -9.12 -7.85
CA TYR A 128 -21.98 -9.69 -9.19
C TYR A 128 -22.53 -11.12 -9.09
N GLY A 129 -23.70 -11.36 -9.68
CA GLY A 129 -24.39 -12.65 -9.66
C GLY A 129 -25.82 -12.56 -9.14
N HIS A 130 -26.60 -13.60 -9.43
CA HIS A 130 -27.98 -13.73 -8.98
C HIS A 130 -28.08 -13.79 -7.43
N PRO A 131 -29.23 -13.39 -6.86
CA PRO A 131 -29.43 -13.32 -5.41
C PRO A 131 -29.47 -14.69 -4.71
N GLY A 132 -29.41 -15.80 -5.45
CA GLY A 132 -29.30 -17.14 -4.85
C GLY A 132 -27.97 -17.39 -4.12
N GLY A 133 -26.92 -16.62 -4.39
CA GLY A 133 -25.65 -16.71 -3.67
C GLY A 133 -25.61 -15.87 -2.39
N ASN A 134 -24.52 -16.01 -1.63
CA ASN A 134 -24.36 -15.37 -0.31
C ASN A 134 -23.08 -14.53 -0.15
N PHE A 135 -22.19 -14.52 -1.15
CA PHE A 135 -21.01 -13.63 -1.14
C PHE A 135 -21.38 -12.23 -1.64
N VAL A 136 -21.01 -11.21 -0.89
CA VAL A 136 -21.23 -9.79 -1.21
C VAL A 136 -19.98 -8.99 -0.84
N SER A 137 -19.84 -7.77 -1.34
CA SER A 137 -18.78 -6.85 -0.92
C SER A 137 -19.38 -5.53 -0.43
N PRO A 138 -18.64 -4.70 0.32
CA PRO A 138 -19.00 -3.30 0.44
C PRO A 138 -19.20 -2.66 -0.94
N ALA A 139 -20.21 -1.80 -1.06
CA ALA A 139 -20.41 -1.05 -2.30
C ALA A 139 -19.15 -0.26 -2.70
N GLY A 140 -18.76 -0.36 -3.96
CA GLY A 140 -17.62 0.39 -4.52
C GLY A 140 -16.29 -0.36 -4.55
N VAL A 141 -16.22 -1.60 -4.04
CA VAL A 141 -15.03 -2.45 -4.27
C VAL A 141 -14.90 -2.72 -5.78
N PRO A 142 -13.77 -2.37 -6.43
CA PRO A 142 -13.58 -2.59 -7.87
C PRO A 142 -13.70 -4.08 -8.25
N PHE A 143 -14.14 -4.39 -9.47
CA PHE A 143 -14.32 -5.78 -9.93
C PHE A 143 -13.03 -6.61 -9.79
N SER A 144 -11.88 -6.04 -10.17
CA SER A 144 -10.57 -6.71 -10.06
C SER A 144 -10.17 -7.02 -8.62
N GLU A 145 -10.73 -6.31 -7.64
CA GLU A 145 -10.46 -6.55 -6.23
C GLU A 145 -11.35 -7.64 -5.62
N ARG A 146 -12.31 -8.15 -6.40
CA ARG A 146 -13.25 -9.20 -5.98
C ARG A 146 -12.80 -10.61 -6.32
N ALA A 147 -11.74 -10.75 -7.11
CA ALA A 147 -11.21 -12.03 -7.59
C ALA A 147 -12.29 -13.00 -8.10
N LEU A 148 -13.22 -12.45 -8.89
CA LEU A 148 -14.24 -13.22 -9.60
C LEU A 148 -13.72 -13.62 -10.99
N PRO A 149 -14.30 -14.68 -11.61
CA PRO A 149 -14.00 -15.01 -12.99
C PRO A 149 -14.18 -13.78 -13.89
N PRO A 150 -13.19 -13.40 -14.71
CA PRO A 150 -13.27 -12.23 -15.58
C PRO A 150 -14.55 -12.14 -16.41
N SER A 151 -15.09 -13.27 -16.87
CA SER A 151 -16.36 -13.29 -17.61
C SER A 151 -17.55 -12.77 -16.81
N TYR A 152 -17.51 -12.78 -15.48
CA TYR A 152 -18.63 -12.37 -14.63
C TYR A 152 -18.88 -10.86 -14.68
N GLU A 153 -17.88 -10.07 -15.06
CA GLU A 153 -18.03 -8.61 -15.19
C GLU A 153 -19.11 -8.24 -16.22
N THR A 154 -19.22 -9.03 -17.29
CA THR A 154 -20.16 -8.80 -18.40
C THR A 154 -21.32 -9.79 -18.44
N THR A 155 -21.15 -11.00 -17.89
CA THR A 155 -22.16 -12.07 -17.97
C THR A 155 -23.05 -12.20 -16.74
N LYS A 156 -22.66 -11.63 -15.60
CA LYS A 156 -23.46 -11.69 -14.36
C LYS A 156 -24.13 -10.35 -14.07
N PRO A 157 -25.38 -10.36 -13.56
CA PRO A 157 -26.03 -9.12 -13.17
C PRO A 157 -25.32 -8.51 -11.96
N TYR A 158 -25.27 -7.19 -11.91
CA TYR A 158 -24.75 -6.43 -10.79
C TYR A 158 -25.90 -5.79 -10.01
N PHE A 159 -25.93 -6.01 -8.69
CA PHE A 159 -26.94 -5.45 -7.80
C PHE A 159 -26.30 -4.80 -6.58
N GLN A 160 -26.93 -3.73 -6.09
CA GLN A 160 -26.63 -3.13 -4.81
C GLN A 160 -27.81 -3.33 -3.85
N TYR A 161 -27.52 -3.52 -2.58
CA TYR A 161 -28.49 -3.73 -1.53
C TYR A 161 -28.18 -2.86 -0.32
N LYS A 162 -29.22 -2.31 0.29
CA LYS A 162 -29.14 -1.61 1.57
C LYS A 162 -29.66 -2.53 2.66
N ILE A 163 -28.82 -2.76 3.68
CA ILE A 163 -29.22 -3.47 4.90
C ILE A 163 -30.25 -2.62 5.64
N ILE A 164 -31.40 -3.20 5.98
CA ILE A 164 -32.49 -2.52 6.71
C ILE A 164 -32.66 -3.07 8.14
N LYS A 165 -32.22 -4.31 8.40
CA LYS A 165 -32.11 -4.90 9.75
C LYS A 165 -30.69 -5.43 9.96
N PRO A 166 -30.10 -5.30 11.16
CA PRO A 166 -28.74 -5.80 11.40
C PRO A 166 -28.62 -7.29 11.10
N ILE A 167 -27.51 -7.71 10.49
CA ILE A 167 -27.22 -9.12 10.19
C ILE A 167 -26.01 -9.54 11.03
N PRO A 168 -26.19 -10.32 12.11
CA PRO A 168 -25.08 -10.77 12.95
C PRO A 168 -24.30 -11.92 12.32
N ASP A 169 -23.15 -12.23 12.91
CA ASP A 169 -22.33 -13.41 12.61
C ASP A 169 -21.94 -13.56 11.13
N VAL A 170 -21.66 -12.45 10.45
CA VAL A 170 -21.22 -12.43 9.05
C VAL A 170 -19.69 -12.58 8.98
N PRO A 171 -19.16 -13.69 8.42
CA PRO A 171 -17.76 -13.76 8.04
C PRO A 171 -17.34 -12.60 7.14
N LYS A 172 -16.28 -11.90 7.54
CA LYS A 172 -15.62 -10.82 6.81
C LYS A 172 -14.15 -11.21 6.62
N SER A 173 -13.66 -11.06 5.40
CA SER A 173 -12.25 -11.28 5.08
C SER A 173 -11.79 -10.39 3.93
N ASN A 174 -10.47 -10.25 3.79
CA ASN A 174 -9.89 -9.79 2.54
C ASN A 174 -9.96 -10.92 1.51
N ILE A 175 -10.05 -10.56 0.24
CA ILE A 175 -10.21 -11.50 -0.87
C ILE A 175 -8.83 -11.96 -1.36
N LEU A 176 -8.67 -13.27 -1.54
CA LEU A 176 -7.48 -13.88 -2.11
C LEU A 176 -7.34 -13.50 -3.60
N PRO A 177 -6.16 -13.08 -4.09
CA PRO A 177 -5.92 -12.96 -5.53
C PRO A 177 -6.23 -14.30 -6.21
N TRP A 178 -7.10 -14.29 -7.20
CA TRP A 178 -7.57 -15.50 -7.90
C TRP A 178 -8.11 -15.14 -9.29
N PHE A 179 -8.27 -16.12 -10.18
CA PHE A 179 -8.71 -15.92 -11.57
C PHE A 179 -7.91 -14.84 -12.33
N GLY A 180 -6.63 -14.65 -11.99
CA GLY A 180 -5.77 -13.63 -12.60
C GLY A 180 -6.14 -12.19 -12.22
N GLN A 181 -6.96 -12.03 -11.20
CA GLN A 181 -7.41 -10.75 -10.64
C GLN A 181 -6.65 -10.41 -9.36
N LYS A 182 -6.59 -9.11 -9.05
CA LYS A 182 -5.85 -8.56 -7.91
C LYS A 182 -6.35 -9.09 -6.56
N GLY A 183 -7.66 -9.30 -6.41
CA GLY A 183 -8.26 -9.58 -5.11
C GLY A 183 -8.00 -8.43 -4.13
N THR A 184 -7.73 -8.73 -2.86
CA THR A 184 -7.44 -7.79 -1.77
C THR A 184 -8.60 -6.88 -1.33
N GLY A 185 -9.72 -6.86 -2.06
CA GLY A 185 -10.94 -6.21 -1.62
C GLY A 185 -11.55 -6.91 -0.40
N THR A 186 -12.59 -6.31 0.20
CA THR A 186 -13.32 -6.93 1.30
C THR A 186 -14.49 -7.77 0.77
N GLN A 187 -14.65 -8.98 1.30
CA GLN A 187 -15.86 -9.78 1.12
C GLN A 187 -16.58 -10.00 2.45
N TYR A 188 -17.90 -10.17 2.33
CA TYR A 188 -18.77 -10.72 3.35
C TYR A 188 -19.40 -12.00 2.82
N GLU A 189 -19.41 -13.03 3.65
CA GLU A 189 -20.19 -14.22 3.40
C GLU A 189 -21.43 -14.20 4.28
N LEU A 190 -22.60 -13.98 3.69
CA LEU A 190 -23.84 -13.94 4.46
C LEU A 190 -24.24 -15.35 4.96
N PRO A 191 -24.76 -15.49 6.20
CA PRO A 191 -25.25 -16.77 6.72
C PRO A 191 -26.38 -17.42 5.89
N LYS A 192 -27.12 -16.63 5.11
CA LYS A 192 -28.16 -17.07 4.16
C LYS A 192 -27.93 -16.43 2.79
N SER A 193 -28.67 -16.89 1.77
CA SER A 193 -28.61 -16.27 0.44
C SER A 193 -29.12 -14.83 0.48
N VAL A 194 -28.66 -14.00 -0.45
CA VAL A 194 -29.17 -12.63 -0.62
C VAL A 194 -30.70 -12.64 -0.80
N GLN A 195 -31.23 -13.61 -1.55
CA GLN A 195 -32.67 -13.78 -1.75
C GLN A 195 -33.42 -13.97 -0.43
N TRP A 196 -32.90 -14.79 0.49
CA TRP A 196 -33.53 -14.98 1.80
C TRP A 196 -33.65 -13.65 2.57
N TYR A 197 -32.61 -12.81 2.56
CA TYR A 197 -32.65 -11.52 3.23
C TYR A 197 -33.53 -10.48 2.53
N LEU A 198 -33.76 -10.61 1.22
CA LEU A 198 -34.76 -9.82 0.50
C LEU A 198 -36.17 -10.24 0.92
N ASP A 199 -36.46 -11.55 0.91
CA ASP A 199 -37.79 -12.10 1.21
C ASP A 199 -38.19 -11.88 2.68
N ASN A 200 -37.21 -11.82 3.59
CA ASN A 200 -37.43 -11.62 5.02
C ASN A 200 -37.21 -10.16 5.47
N GLU A 201 -37.10 -9.23 4.52
CA GLU A 201 -37.01 -7.79 4.78
C GLU A 201 -35.84 -7.41 5.72
N TYR A 202 -34.69 -8.03 5.53
CA TYR A 202 -33.42 -7.64 6.17
C TYR A 202 -32.58 -6.74 5.28
N MET A 203 -32.78 -6.81 3.96
CA MET A 203 -32.20 -5.89 3.00
C MET A 203 -33.20 -5.59 1.88
N LYS A 204 -32.94 -4.52 1.14
CA LYS A 204 -33.67 -4.17 -0.08
C LYS A 204 -32.71 -3.78 -1.19
N LYS A 205 -33.12 -3.97 -2.45
CA LYS A 205 -32.36 -3.44 -3.59
C LYS A 205 -32.27 -1.91 -3.49
N VAL A 206 -31.13 -1.38 -3.90
CA VAL A 206 -30.97 0.07 -4.11
C VAL A 206 -31.33 0.34 -5.55
N ASP A 207 -32.43 1.07 -5.76
CA ASP A 207 -32.81 1.53 -7.08
C ASP A 207 -31.80 2.58 -7.56
N LYS A 208 -31.45 2.52 -8.85
CA LYS A 208 -30.59 3.51 -9.50
C LYS A 208 -31.37 4.77 -9.85
#